data_AF-A0AAW1VBE5-F1
#
_entry.id   AF-A0AAW1VBE5-F1
#
_cell.length_a   1.000
_cell.length_b   1.000
_cell.length_c   1.000
_cell.angle_alpha   90.00
_cell.angle_beta   90.00
_cell.angle_gamma   90.00
#
_symmetry.space_group_name_H-M   'P 1'
#
loop_
_entity.id
_entity.type
_entity.pdbx_description
1 polymer ?
#
loop_
_entity_poly.entity_id
_entity_poly.type
_entity_poly.pdbx_seq_one_letter_code
_entity_poly.pdbx_strand_id
1 'polypeptide(L)'
;MSSISPMSLSLPSDIAGGREVGTSTSPRRAVSPLLEDRMTVKNNTTQQMTTTPYEKGISERLIDERYNIKTAFKSVITVRSTLAKIRPDGPHESKDCIYLVPCQCGVVYIEETMRPPVVRFNEHKLHTRREETSKS
;
A
#
# COMPACT_ATOMS: atom_id res chain seq x y z
N MET A 1 38.13 41.75 12.11
CA MET A 1 36.82 42.16 11.58
C MET A 1 36.92 42.03 10.07
N SER A 2 36.47 40.91 9.52
CA SER A 2 36.63 40.61 8.10
C SER A 2 35.26 40.74 7.43
N SER A 3 35.11 41.80 6.64
CA SER A 3 33.92 42.14 5.85
C SER A 3 33.80 41.21 4.65
N ILE A 4 32.59 40.71 4.40
CA ILE A 4 32.26 39.95 3.19
C ILE A 4 31.31 40.81 2.36
N SER A 5 31.77 41.25 1.18
CA SER A 5 30.96 41.94 0.17
C SER A 5 30.13 40.93 -0.63
N PRO A 6 28.87 41.24 -0.99
CA PRO A 6 28.06 40.38 -1.83
C PRO A 6 28.35 40.61 -3.33
N MET A 7 28.60 39.53 -4.06
CA MET A 7 28.63 39.54 -5.53
C MET A 7 27.23 39.46 -6.11
N SER A 8 26.87 40.45 -6.93
CA SER A 8 25.66 40.49 -7.75
C SER A 8 25.85 39.69 -9.04
N LEU A 9 24.89 38.83 -9.37
CA LEU A 9 24.83 38.12 -10.64
C LEU A 9 23.78 38.80 -11.53
N SER A 10 24.24 39.44 -12.61
CA SER A 10 23.40 39.94 -13.70
C SER A 10 23.19 38.85 -14.75
N LEU A 11 21.94 38.68 -15.18
CA LEU A 11 21.55 37.84 -16.31
C LEU A 11 21.77 38.59 -17.63
N PRO A 12 22.37 37.98 -18.66
CA PRO A 12 22.38 38.55 -20.01
C PRO A 12 21.11 38.16 -20.80
N SER A 13 20.58 39.17 -21.48
CA SER A 13 19.45 39.14 -22.40
C SER A 13 19.83 38.59 -23.79
N ASP A 14 18.81 38.03 -24.46
CA ASP A 14 18.59 37.95 -25.91
C ASP A 14 19.55 37.17 -26.80
N ILE A 15 19.04 36.06 -27.36
CA ILE A 15 19.38 35.64 -28.73
C ILE A 15 18.07 35.31 -29.47
N ALA A 16 17.73 36.21 -30.40
CA ALA A 16 16.71 36.01 -31.42
C ALA A 16 17.17 34.97 -32.45
N GLY A 17 16.30 34.04 -32.81
CA GLY A 17 16.56 33.05 -33.85
C GLY A 17 15.27 32.40 -34.31
N GLY A 18 14.67 32.95 -35.37
CA GLY A 18 13.47 32.43 -35.99
C GLY A 18 13.67 31.05 -36.63
N ARG A 19 12.62 30.24 -36.61
CA ARG A 19 12.43 29.10 -37.52
C ARG A 19 10.98 29.09 -37.98
N GLU A 20 10.84 29.17 -39.29
CA GLU A 20 9.59 29.27 -40.03
C GLU A 20 8.82 27.95 -39.97
N VAL A 21 7.53 28.01 -39.65
CA VAL A 21 6.62 26.85 -39.65
C VAL A 21 5.99 26.74 -41.04
N GLY A 22 6.66 26.02 -41.95
CA GLY A 22 6.04 25.57 -43.19
C GLY A 22 5.23 24.31 -42.94
N THR A 23 3.90 24.41 -42.92
CA THR A 23 3.03 23.23 -43.13
C THR A 23 2.25 23.45 -44.42
N SER A 24 2.63 22.69 -45.44
CA SER A 24 1.99 22.67 -46.75
C SER A 24 0.62 21.99 -46.62
N THR A 25 -0.44 22.78 -46.67
CA THR A 25 -1.81 22.27 -46.73
C THR A 25 -2.07 21.71 -48.13
N SER A 26 -1.83 20.41 -48.34
CA SER A 26 -2.30 19.71 -49.55
C SER A 26 -3.82 19.48 -49.47
N PRO A 27 -4.58 19.68 -50.56
CA PRO A 27 -6.02 19.45 -50.53
C PRO A 27 -6.30 17.94 -50.47
N ARG A 28 -7.09 17.51 -49.49
CA ARG A 28 -7.57 16.12 -49.43
C ARG A 28 -8.48 15.87 -50.63
N ARG A 29 -8.05 14.98 -51.53
CA ARG A 29 -8.89 14.36 -52.54
C ARG A 29 -9.99 13.58 -51.82
N ALA A 30 -11.25 14.03 -51.95
CA ALA A 30 -12.39 13.30 -51.42
C ALA A 30 -12.52 11.97 -52.18
N VAL A 31 -12.32 10.86 -51.47
CA VAL A 31 -12.73 9.54 -51.92
C VAL A 31 -13.89 9.16 -51.01
N SER A 32 -15.09 9.10 -51.56
CA SER A 32 -16.27 8.55 -50.90
C SER A 32 -16.18 7.02 -50.89
N PRO A 33 -16.10 6.35 -49.72
CA PRO A 33 -16.33 4.92 -49.64
C PRO A 33 -17.83 4.70 -49.49
N LEU A 34 -18.42 4.34 -50.62
CA LEU A 34 -19.77 3.82 -50.75
C LEU A 34 -19.84 2.49 -49.97
N LEU A 35 -20.72 2.46 -48.97
CA LEU A 35 -21.38 1.30 -48.35
C LEU A 35 -20.50 0.09 -48.00
N GLU A 36 -20.05 0.05 -46.76
CA GLU A 36 -20.01 -1.20 -46.00
C GLU A 36 -20.58 -0.93 -44.60
N ASP A 37 -21.91 -0.95 -44.49
CA ASP A 37 -22.62 -1.08 -43.21
C ASP A 37 -22.34 -2.47 -42.64
N ARG A 38 -21.11 -2.70 -42.19
CA ARG A 38 -20.85 -3.72 -41.17
C ARG A 38 -21.18 -3.08 -39.85
N MET A 39 -22.43 -3.28 -39.42
CA MET A 39 -22.85 -3.13 -38.03
C MET A 39 -21.88 -3.95 -37.16
N THR A 40 -20.82 -3.30 -36.67
CA THR A 40 -20.05 -3.83 -35.55
C THR A 40 -20.93 -3.61 -34.33
N VAL A 41 -21.74 -4.62 -34.03
CA VAL A 41 -22.44 -4.72 -32.76
C VAL A 41 -21.35 -4.70 -31.69
N LYS A 42 -21.10 -3.52 -31.11
CA LYS A 42 -20.28 -3.38 -29.90
C LYS A 42 -21.13 -3.91 -28.76
N ASN A 43 -21.10 -5.22 -28.59
CA ASN A 43 -21.54 -5.90 -27.38
C ASN A 43 -20.74 -5.30 -26.20
N ASN A 44 -21.38 -4.36 -25.51
CA ASN A 44 -20.93 -3.70 -24.30
C ASN A 44 -21.03 -4.67 -23.11
N THR A 45 -20.40 -5.84 -23.21
CA THR A 45 -20.37 -6.78 -22.10
C THR A 45 -19.43 -6.21 -21.04
N THR A 46 -19.98 -5.74 -19.92
CA THR A 46 -19.24 -5.32 -18.74
C THR A 46 -18.34 -6.47 -18.29
N GLN A 47 -17.04 -6.36 -18.53
CA GLN A 47 -16.06 -7.36 -18.10
C GLN A 47 -15.85 -7.24 -16.61
N GLN A 48 -16.11 -8.32 -15.88
CA GLN A 48 -15.85 -8.39 -14.44
C GLN A 48 -14.33 -8.46 -14.22
N MET A 49 -13.79 -7.62 -13.34
CA MET A 49 -12.38 -7.63 -12.98
C MET A 49 -12.21 -8.27 -11.60
N THR A 50 -11.37 -9.31 -11.53
CA THR A 50 -11.09 -10.03 -10.28
C THR A 50 -9.61 -9.98 -9.97
N THR A 51 -9.27 -9.78 -8.70
CA THR A 51 -7.89 -9.83 -8.22
C THR A 51 -7.70 -11.06 -7.35
N THR A 52 -6.80 -11.97 -7.76
CA THR A 52 -6.52 -13.21 -7.02
C THR A 52 -5.01 -13.37 -6.76
N PRO A 53 -4.63 -14.16 -5.76
CA PRO A 53 -3.25 -14.60 -5.60
C PRO A 53 -2.76 -15.37 -6.83
N TYR A 54 -1.48 -15.20 -7.20
CA TYR A 54 -0.85 -16.06 -8.21
C TYR A 54 -0.48 -17.41 -7.60
N GLU A 55 -1.13 -18.48 -8.05
CA GLU A 55 -0.77 -19.87 -7.77
C GLU A 55 -0.40 -20.59 -9.06
N LYS A 56 0.84 -21.07 -9.14
CA LYS A 56 1.36 -21.74 -10.34
C LYS A 56 0.53 -22.99 -10.66
N GLY A 57 0.02 -23.07 -11.89
CA GLY A 57 -0.80 -24.17 -12.42
C GLY A 57 -2.32 -23.92 -12.37
N ILE A 58 -2.81 -23.06 -11.47
CA ILE A 58 -4.23 -22.75 -11.28
C ILE A 58 -4.54 -21.36 -11.85
N SER A 59 -3.71 -20.39 -11.51
CA SER A 59 -3.89 -19.00 -11.90
C SER A 59 -3.90 -18.80 -13.43
N GLU A 60 -3.09 -19.56 -14.16
CA GLU A 60 -3.02 -19.50 -15.63
C GLU A 60 -4.31 -20.01 -16.28
N ARG A 61 -4.99 -20.97 -15.65
CA ARG A 61 -6.28 -21.49 -16.12
C ARG A 61 -7.42 -20.49 -15.89
N LEU A 62 -7.22 -19.52 -15.00
CA LEU A 62 -8.20 -18.47 -14.70
C LEU A 62 -8.11 -17.27 -15.67
N ILE A 63 -7.11 -17.27 -16.57
CA ILE A 63 -6.96 -16.29 -17.67
C ILE A 63 -7.63 -16.82 -18.96
N ASP A 64 -8.51 -17.80 -18.82
CA ASP A 64 -9.17 -18.42 -19.95
C ASP A 64 -10.25 -17.48 -20.53
N GLU A 65 -10.11 -17.17 -21.82
CA GLU A 65 -10.98 -16.26 -22.58
C GLU A 65 -12.46 -16.67 -22.53
N ARG A 66 -12.74 -17.96 -22.24
CA ARG A 66 -14.10 -18.49 -22.10
C ARG A 66 -14.94 -17.77 -21.06
N TYR A 67 -14.34 -17.24 -20.01
CA TYR A 67 -15.08 -16.66 -18.89
C TYR A 67 -15.29 -15.14 -18.98
N ASN A 68 -14.70 -14.45 -19.97
CA ASN A 68 -14.78 -12.99 -20.13
C ASN A 68 -14.50 -12.19 -18.82
N ILE A 69 -13.60 -12.72 -17.99
CA ILE A 69 -13.14 -12.12 -16.73
C ILE A 69 -11.73 -11.57 -16.93
N LYS A 70 -11.51 -10.32 -16.52
CA LYS A 70 -10.18 -9.74 -16.43
C LYS A 70 -9.57 -10.10 -15.08
N THR A 71 -8.57 -10.97 -15.08
CA THR A 71 -7.89 -11.41 -13.85
C THR A 71 -6.58 -10.64 -13.64
N ALA A 72 -6.43 -9.99 -12.50
CA ALA A 72 -5.17 -9.40 -12.05
C ALA A 72 -4.57 -10.24 -10.93
N PHE A 73 -3.27 -10.52 -10.99
CA PHE A 73 -2.61 -11.33 -9.98
C PHE A 73 -1.88 -10.46 -8.96
N LYS A 74 -2.05 -10.78 -7.68
CA LYS A 74 -1.25 -10.23 -6.58
C LYS A 74 -0.39 -11.32 -5.98
N SER A 75 0.82 -10.98 -5.56
CA SER A 75 1.62 -11.90 -4.75
C SER A 75 1.09 -11.91 -3.32
N VAL A 76 1.04 -13.09 -2.70
CA VAL A 76 0.67 -13.23 -1.27
C VAL A 76 1.67 -12.48 -0.39
N ILE A 77 2.96 -12.57 -0.75
CA ILE A 77 4.05 -11.89 -0.07
C ILE A 77 4.53 -10.78 -1.00
N THR A 78 4.53 -9.54 -0.53
CA THR A 78 5.05 -8.39 -1.29
C THR A 78 6.47 -8.05 -0.82
N VAL A 79 7.29 -7.49 -1.71
CA VAL A 79 8.62 -6.99 -1.34
C VAL A 79 8.53 -5.99 -0.17
N ARG A 80 7.50 -5.14 -0.17
CA ARG A 80 7.23 -4.20 0.92
C ARG A 80 6.93 -4.91 2.23
N SER A 81 6.06 -5.92 2.25
CA SER A 81 5.75 -6.66 3.50
C SER A 81 6.96 -7.39 4.07
N THR A 82 7.86 -7.88 3.22
CA THR A 82 9.08 -8.57 3.66
C THR A 82 10.12 -7.59 4.18
N LEU A 83 10.35 -6.47 3.48
CA LEU A 83 11.44 -5.55 3.79
C LEU A 83 11.05 -4.41 4.75
N ALA A 84 9.79 -4.01 4.78
CA ALA A 84 9.31 -2.96 5.68
C ALA A 84 8.99 -3.46 7.10
N LYS A 85 9.06 -4.78 7.35
CA LYS A 85 8.90 -5.35 8.68
C LYS A 85 10.20 -5.16 9.47
N ILE A 86 10.41 -3.94 9.97
CA ILE A 86 11.63 -3.52 10.68
C ILE A 86 11.70 -4.14 12.09
N ARG A 87 10.55 -4.52 12.67
CA ARG A 87 10.46 -5.11 14.01
C ARG A 87 9.85 -6.51 13.94
N PRO A 88 10.49 -7.54 14.51
CA PRO A 88 9.85 -8.84 14.67
C PRO A 88 8.64 -8.68 15.60
N ASP A 89 7.58 -9.45 15.32
CA ASP A 89 6.47 -9.56 16.28
C ASP A 89 7.05 -10.25 17.51
N GLY A 90 7.17 -9.52 18.62
CA GLY A 90 7.63 -10.10 19.87
C GLY A 90 6.58 -11.12 20.36
N PRO A 91 6.99 -12.20 21.05
CA PRO A 91 6.08 -13.20 21.61
C PRO A 91 5.07 -12.63 22.63
N HIS A 92 5.20 -11.35 22.99
CA HIS A 92 4.43 -10.67 24.01
C HIS A 92 3.57 -9.52 23.50
N GLU A 93 3.45 -9.32 22.18
CA GLU A 93 2.66 -8.21 21.62
C GLU A 93 1.17 -8.52 21.48
N SER A 94 0.70 -9.69 21.92
CA SER A 94 -0.73 -9.99 21.97
C SER A 94 -1.39 -9.05 23.00
N LYS A 95 -2.13 -8.08 22.48
CA LYS A 95 -3.08 -7.27 23.24
C LYS A 95 -4.30 -8.15 23.54
N ASP A 96 -5.05 -7.76 24.56
CA ASP A 96 -6.33 -8.40 24.94
C ASP A 96 -6.14 -9.85 25.39
N CYS A 97 -5.45 -10.02 26.53
CA CYS A 97 -5.18 -11.33 27.12
C CYS A 97 -5.61 -11.39 28.58
N ILE A 98 -5.86 -12.60 29.06
CA ILE A 98 -6.13 -12.89 30.47
C ILE A 98 -4.84 -13.43 31.07
N TYR A 99 -4.40 -12.87 32.19
CA TYR A 99 -3.21 -13.36 32.90
C TYR A 99 -3.57 -13.82 34.31
N LEU A 100 -2.79 -14.78 34.80
CA LEU A 100 -2.95 -15.34 36.13
C LEU A 100 -1.66 -15.27 36.93
N VAL A 101 -1.78 -14.95 38.23
CA VAL A 101 -0.68 -14.95 39.19
C VAL A 101 -1.03 -15.91 40.33
N PRO A 102 -0.36 -17.08 40.42
CA PRO A 102 -0.64 -18.05 41.47
C PRO A 102 0.07 -17.66 42.79
N CYS A 103 -0.64 -17.79 43.91
CA CYS A 103 -0.09 -17.69 45.26
C CYS A 103 0.31 -19.07 45.80
N GLN A 104 1.32 -19.12 46.67
CA GLN A 104 1.66 -20.35 47.41
C GLN A 104 0.52 -20.85 48.30
N CYS A 105 -0.41 -19.96 48.67
CA CYS A 105 -1.61 -20.24 49.43
C CYS A 105 -2.72 -20.94 48.63
N GLY A 106 -2.51 -21.21 47.33
CA GLY A 106 -3.51 -21.83 46.45
C GLY A 106 -4.53 -20.85 45.86
N VAL A 107 -4.52 -19.59 46.28
CA VAL A 107 -5.33 -18.52 45.68
C VAL A 107 -4.69 -18.06 44.37
N VAL A 108 -5.49 -17.76 43.37
CA VAL A 108 -5.02 -17.29 42.06
C VAL A 108 -5.66 -15.94 41.76
N TYR A 109 -4.83 -14.95 41.41
CA TYR A 109 -5.28 -13.67 40.88
C TYR A 109 -5.44 -13.80 39.36
N ILE A 110 -6.59 -13.42 38.82
CA ILE A 110 -6.91 -13.53 37.39
C ILE A 110 -7.50 -12.21 36.95
N GLU A 111 -6.94 -11.60 35.90
CA GLU A 111 -7.45 -10.35 35.36
C GLU A 111 -7.35 -10.31 33.84
N GLU A 112 -8.29 -9.60 33.24
CA GLU A 112 -8.24 -9.25 31.82
C GLU A 112 -7.38 -8.01 31.62
N THR A 113 -6.57 -7.98 30.55
CA THR A 113 -5.79 -6.81 30.22
C THR A 113 -5.77 -6.54 28.73
N MET A 114 -6.02 -5.28 28.39
CA MET A 114 -5.85 -4.76 27.03
C MET A 114 -4.37 -4.39 26.75
N ARG A 115 -3.51 -4.49 27.77
CA ARG A 115 -2.07 -4.23 27.66
C ARG A 115 -1.31 -5.53 27.37
N PRO A 116 -0.14 -5.46 26.74
CA PRO A 116 0.77 -6.59 26.67
C PRO A 116 1.04 -7.19 28.07
N PRO A 117 1.00 -8.53 28.23
CA PRO A 117 1.09 -9.16 29.55
C PRO A 117 2.38 -8.81 30.29
N VAL A 118 3.51 -8.63 29.59
CA VAL A 118 4.78 -8.20 30.22
C VAL A 118 4.67 -6.85 30.90
N VAL A 119 4.01 -5.90 30.25
CA VAL A 119 3.80 -4.56 30.80
C VAL A 119 2.93 -4.66 32.03
N ARG A 120 1.80 -5.38 31.93
CA ARG A 120 0.86 -5.55 33.03
C ARG A 120 1.48 -6.27 34.23
N PHE A 121 2.30 -7.30 34.02
CA PHE A 121 3.05 -7.97 35.09
C PHE A 121 4.02 -7.02 35.80
N ASN A 122 4.71 -6.16 35.06
CA ASN A 122 5.65 -5.21 35.66
C ASN A 122 4.93 -4.13 36.47
N GLU A 123 3.80 -3.63 35.98
CA GLU A 123 2.93 -2.71 36.72
C GLU A 123 2.39 -3.36 38.00
N HIS A 124 1.86 -4.58 37.90
CA HIS A 124 1.34 -5.33 39.05
C HIS A 124 2.42 -5.55 40.12
N LYS A 125 3.64 -5.95 39.70
CA LYS A 125 4.80 -6.05 40.62
C LYS A 125 5.14 -4.71 41.26
N LEU A 126 5.09 -3.62 40.48
CA LEU A 126 5.39 -2.28 40.98
C LEU A 126 4.37 -1.80 42.01
N HIS A 127 3.08 -2.02 41.75
CA HIS A 127 2.00 -1.68 42.67
C HIS A 127 2.06 -2.51 43.94
N THR A 128 2.31 -3.83 43.83
CA THR A 128 2.52 -4.71 44.98
C THR A 128 3.67 -4.20 45.85
N ARG A 129 4.80 -3.81 45.23
CA ARG A 129 5.96 -3.24 45.94
C ARG A 129 5.65 -1.88 46.59
N ARG A 130 4.70 -1.11 46.07
CA ARG A 130 4.28 0.20 46.59
C ARG A 130 3.08 0.13 47.53
N GLU A 131 2.55 -1.06 47.79
CA GLU A 131 1.32 -1.29 48.55
C GLU A 131 0.07 -0.62 47.93
N GLU A 132 0.09 -0.36 46.62
CA GLU A 132 -1.01 0.25 45.86
C GLU A 132 -1.88 -0.80 45.18
N THR A 133 -2.43 -1.73 45.96
CA THR A 133 -3.18 -2.89 45.43
C THR A 133 -4.48 -2.50 44.71
N SER A 134 -5.06 -1.33 45.01
CA SER A 134 -6.27 -0.82 44.36
C SER A 134 -6.09 -0.35 42.92
N LYS A 135 -4.84 -0.17 42.46
CA LYS A 135 -4.50 0.28 41.09
C LYS A 135 -4.00 -0.86 40.19
N SER A 136 -3.99 -2.09 40.72
CA SER A 136 -3.39 -3.27 40.11
C SER A 136 -4.27 -4.00 39.11
#